data_AF-A0A426YMD8-F1
#
_entry.id   AF-A0A426YMD8-F1
#
_cell.length_a   1.000
_cell.length_b   1.000
_cell.length_c   1.000
_cell.angle_alpha   90.00
_cell.angle_beta   90.00
_cell.angle_gamma   90.00
#
_symmetry.space_group_name_H-M   'P 1'
#
loop_
_entity.id
_entity.type
_entity.pdbx_description
1 polymer ?
#
loop_
_entity_poly.entity_id
_entity_poly.type
_entity_poly.pdbx_seq_one_letter_code
_entity_poly.pdbx_strand_id
1 'polypeptide(L)'
;MFLICLPAELTTPLSQSGLARNPAVKNQGKFMTLADFLEFAKKSTVTGVLINIEGPSETTVYLAYLVYKFTPFKSPMRSMPLFMQNAGYLASEKGLGIIEAVSTALTNASYDKLPEKQVLIQSADTAVLSAFKKNSGYKRVLYVKEKISDAPKPTVDEIKHSADAVNLPRSSIVADSGFFVSAFTGVVDEMHASNVSVYVSVLRNEFLAIAFDYFSDPMVEIATYVAGVQVDGVVTEFPATLAAYFRSPCSNLNAKLSYSILPVEPGSLLSLVAPEALPPAEAPAPVLAVADIQDTPLPPVADLSDKASVTAAPQTSPPRSGQPAIAVNTALSLLIVMLSFVQLSFH
;
A
#
# COMPACT_ATOMS: atom_id res chain seq x y z
N MET A 1 -14.05 24.35 1.40
CA MET A 1 -12.95 24.03 2.31
C MET A 1 -13.48 23.13 3.41
N PHE A 2 -13.39 21.82 3.23
CA PHE A 2 -13.60 20.83 4.29
C PHE A 2 -12.49 19.78 4.13
N LEU A 3 -11.35 20.04 4.75
CA LEU A 3 -10.36 19.02 5.06
C LEU A 3 -10.80 18.41 6.39
N ILE A 4 -11.32 17.18 6.40
CA ILE A 4 -11.27 16.35 7.60
C ILE A 4 -9.86 15.76 7.61
N CYS A 5 -8.93 16.56 8.12
CA CYS A 5 -7.55 16.18 8.34
C CYS A 5 -7.51 15.33 9.61
N LEU A 6 -7.66 14.00 9.48
CA LEU A 6 -7.35 13.12 10.60
C LEU A 6 -5.88 13.36 11.00
N PRO A 7 -5.55 13.46 12.29
CA PRO A 7 -4.17 13.62 12.71
C PRO A 7 -3.33 12.44 12.18
N ALA A 8 -2.13 12.73 11.69
CA ALA A 8 -1.24 11.71 11.16
C ALA A 8 -0.79 10.77 12.29
N GLU A 9 -1.34 9.56 12.29
CA GLU A 9 -1.08 8.50 13.25
C GLU A 9 -0.38 7.31 12.59
N LEU A 10 0.60 6.73 13.28
CA LEU A 10 1.14 5.42 12.90
C LEU A 10 0.10 4.35 13.21
N THR A 11 -0.60 3.88 12.18
CA THR A 11 -1.60 2.84 12.30
C THR A 11 -0.98 1.50 12.68
N THR A 12 -1.76 0.64 13.32
CA THR A 12 -1.40 -0.73 13.65
C THR A 12 -2.54 -1.66 13.26
N PRO A 13 -2.25 -2.93 12.91
CA PRO A 13 -3.30 -3.94 12.72
C PRO A 13 -4.26 -4.06 13.91
N LEU A 14 -3.84 -3.65 15.11
CA LEU A 14 -4.62 -3.73 16.35
C LEU A 14 -5.33 -2.42 16.72
N SER A 15 -5.43 -1.49 15.78
CA SER A 15 -6.07 -0.19 15.97
C SER A 15 -7.55 -0.33 16.36
N GLN A 16 -8.25 -1.35 15.82
CA GLN A 16 -9.63 -1.68 16.20
C GLN A 16 -9.74 -2.10 17.68
N SER A 17 -8.68 -2.66 18.25
CA SER A 17 -8.58 -3.01 19.67
C SER A 17 -8.13 -1.84 20.54
N GLY A 18 -8.04 -0.62 19.99
CA GLY A 18 -7.60 0.57 20.70
C GLY A 18 -6.09 0.63 20.99
N LEU A 19 -5.31 -0.32 20.47
CA LEU A 19 -3.86 -0.32 20.62
C LEU A 19 -3.25 0.62 19.59
N ALA A 20 -2.39 1.52 20.05
CA ALA A 20 -1.63 2.43 19.19
C ALA A 20 -0.15 2.01 19.18
N ARG A 21 0.52 2.16 18.03
CA ARG A 21 1.97 1.87 17.90
C ARG A 21 2.82 2.72 18.82
N ASN A 22 2.46 3.99 18.96
CA ASN A 22 3.13 4.90 19.88
C ASN A 22 2.12 5.87 20.50
N PRO A 23 1.49 5.50 21.64
CA PRO A 23 0.49 6.33 22.30
C PRO A 23 1.03 7.71 22.70
N ALA A 24 2.32 7.82 23.02
CA ALA A 24 2.93 9.07 23.48
C ALA A 24 3.04 10.14 22.38
N VAL A 25 3.07 9.73 21.10
CA VAL A 25 3.24 10.64 19.95
C VAL A 25 2.14 10.46 18.89
N LYS A 26 0.99 9.91 19.28
CA LYS A 26 -0.13 9.50 18.40
C LYS A 26 -0.46 10.49 17.27
N ASN A 27 -0.40 11.80 17.56
CA ASN A 27 -0.79 12.87 16.65
C ASN A 27 0.35 13.85 16.31
N GLN A 28 1.62 13.44 16.48
CA GLN A 28 2.77 14.32 16.25
C GLN A 28 3.23 14.37 14.79
N GLY A 29 2.64 13.56 13.90
CA GLY A 29 2.94 13.60 12.48
C GLY A 29 2.46 14.90 11.82
N LYS A 30 3.21 15.36 10.82
CA LYS A 30 2.80 16.48 9.95
C LYS A 30 2.64 15.98 8.53
N PHE A 31 1.58 16.44 7.87
CA PHE A 31 1.46 16.30 6.42
C PHE A 31 2.58 17.10 5.75
N MET A 32 3.14 16.53 4.69
CA MET A 32 4.13 17.18 3.84
C MET A 32 3.64 17.11 2.39
N THR A 33 4.07 18.05 1.56
CA THR A 33 3.76 17.96 0.12
C THR A 33 4.65 16.90 -0.55
N LEU A 34 4.26 16.43 -1.74
CA LEU A 34 5.12 15.54 -2.53
C LEU A 34 6.47 16.20 -2.84
N ALA A 35 6.48 17.50 -3.12
CA ALA A 35 7.72 18.23 -3.38
C ALA A 35 8.66 18.21 -2.17
N ASP A 36 8.14 18.51 -0.97
CA ASP A 36 8.91 18.48 0.27
C ASP A 36 9.44 17.07 0.57
N PHE A 37 8.61 16.04 0.35
CA PHE A 37 9.02 14.64 0.50
C PHE A 37 10.16 14.28 -0.46
N LEU A 38 10.03 14.64 -1.73
CA LEU A 38 11.03 14.35 -2.75
C LEU A 38 12.36 15.06 -2.45
N GLU A 39 12.31 16.29 -1.93
CA GLU A 39 13.49 17.02 -1.48
C GLU A 39 14.13 16.36 -0.25
N PHE A 40 13.31 15.99 0.74
CA PHE A 40 13.74 15.26 1.93
C PHE A 40 14.42 13.94 1.55
N ALA A 41 13.80 13.14 0.69
CA ALA A 41 14.33 11.87 0.22
C ALA A 41 15.65 12.05 -0.54
N LYS A 42 15.78 13.10 -1.37
CA LYS A 42 17.02 13.39 -2.09
C LYS A 42 18.18 13.68 -1.14
N LYS A 43 17.94 14.47 -0.09
CA LYS A 43 18.93 14.83 0.95
C LYS A 43 19.28 13.67 1.90
N SER A 44 18.45 12.63 1.94
CA SER A 44 18.68 11.47 2.79
C SER A 44 19.61 10.43 2.17
N THR A 45 20.01 9.43 2.96
CA THR A 45 20.86 8.31 2.54
C THR A 45 20.12 7.21 1.80
N VAL A 46 18.82 7.40 1.51
CA VAL A 46 18.00 6.44 0.74
C VAL A 46 18.53 6.34 -0.69
N THR A 47 18.29 5.23 -1.35
CA THR A 47 18.69 4.98 -2.75
C THR A 47 17.53 5.14 -3.71
N GLY A 48 16.34 5.51 -3.23
CA GLY A 48 15.17 5.69 -4.06
C GLY A 48 13.90 6.04 -3.30
N VAL A 49 12.82 6.18 -4.06
CA VAL A 49 11.45 6.44 -3.58
C VAL A 49 10.49 5.48 -4.29
N LEU A 50 9.53 4.92 -3.55
CA LEU A 50 8.36 4.22 -4.09
C LEU A 50 7.16 5.16 -3.89
N ILE A 51 6.40 5.43 -4.94
CA ILE A 51 5.21 6.26 -4.88
C ILE A 51 4.02 5.38 -5.26
N ASN A 52 3.15 5.08 -4.30
CA ASN A 52 1.90 4.39 -4.56
C ASN A 52 0.85 5.39 -5.05
N ILE A 53 0.29 5.15 -6.23
CA ILE A 53 -0.79 5.91 -6.85
C ILE A 53 -2.05 5.04 -6.81
N GLU A 54 -3.01 5.42 -5.98
CA GLU A 54 -4.33 4.78 -5.98
C GLU A 54 -5.18 5.30 -7.14
N GLY A 55 -6.02 4.41 -7.68
CA GLY A 55 -6.88 4.71 -8.82
C GLY A 55 -8.00 5.69 -8.48
N PRO A 56 -8.71 6.21 -9.51
CA PRO A 56 -9.71 7.28 -9.36
C PRO A 56 -11.01 6.86 -8.63
N SER A 57 -11.27 5.56 -8.44
CA SER A 57 -12.45 5.03 -7.74
C SER A 57 -12.28 4.95 -6.22
N GLU A 58 -11.06 5.01 -5.70
CA GLU A 58 -10.78 5.03 -4.27
C GLU A 58 -10.68 6.49 -3.78
N THR A 59 -11.38 6.81 -2.68
CA THR A 59 -11.22 8.11 -2.01
C THR A 59 -9.78 8.21 -1.54
N THR A 60 -9.02 9.07 -2.20
CA THR A 60 -7.61 8.79 -2.49
C THR A 60 -6.66 8.85 -1.29
N VAL A 61 -5.91 7.77 -1.07
CA VAL A 61 -4.85 7.66 -0.06
C VAL A 61 -3.53 7.31 -0.76
N TYR A 62 -2.67 8.30 -0.99
CA TYR A 62 -1.33 7.99 -1.52
C TYR A 62 -0.45 7.44 -0.40
N LEU A 63 0.53 6.60 -0.74
CA LEU A 63 1.54 6.09 0.18
C LEU A 63 2.90 6.15 -0.51
N ALA A 64 3.74 7.13 -0.16
CA ALA A 64 5.15 7.08 -0.56
C ALA A 64 5.95 6.24 0.44
N TYR A 65 6.96 5.52 -0.04
CA TYR A 65 7.92 4.78 0.78
C TYR A 65 9.34 5.16 0.33
N LEU A 66 10.31 5.06 1.24
CA LEU A 66 11.72 5.29 0.93
C LEU A 66 12.38 3.95 0.58
N VAL A 67 13.22 3.90 -0.45
CA VAL A 67 13.90 2.67 -0.87
C VAL A 67 15.38 2.76 -0.53
N TYR A 68 15.96 1.74 0.10
CA TYR A 68 17.40 1.58 0.29
C TYR A 68 17.92 0.44 -0.60
N LYS A 69 19.22 0.43 -0.90
CA LYS A 69 19.96 -0.73 -1.43
C LYS A 69 20.85 -1.28 -0.33
N PHE A 70 20.74 -2.57 -0.04
CA PHE A 70 21.66 -3.29 0.85
C PHE A 70 22.24 -4.43 0.02
N THR A 71 23.44 -4.25 -0.51
CA THR A 71 24.19 -5.35 -1.12
C THR A 71 24.39 -6.48 -0.08
N PRO A 72 24.17 -7.77 -0.45
CA PRO A 72 24.12 -8.28 -1.83
C PRO A 72 22.75 -8.19 -2.51
N PHE A 73 21.74 -7.61 -1.85
CA PHE A 73 20.37 -7.55 -2.34
C PHE A 73 20.01 -6.21 -3.03
N LYS A 74 19.16 -6.29 -4.07
CA LYS A 74 18.90 -5.17 -4.99
C LYS A 74 18.05 -4.03 -4.43
N SER A 75 17.37 -4.15 -3.28
CA SER A 75 16.82 -3.00 -2.51
C SER A 75 15.93 -3.38 -1.30
N PRO A 76 16.31 -3.14 -0.03
CA PRO A 76 15.34 -3.12 1.07
C PRO A 76 14.61 -1.78 1.18
N MET A 77 13.29 -1.81 1.33
CA MET A 77 12.47 -0.61 1.42
C MET A 77 12.23 -0.21 2.88
N ARG A 78 12.40 1.08 3.20
CA ARG A 78 12.02 1.69 4.47
C ARG A 78 10.71 2.43 4.30
N SER A 79 9.66 2.01 4.99
CA SER A 79 8.40 2.76 4.96
C SER A 79 8.52 4.09 5.69
N MET A 80 8.17 5.18 5.02
CA MET A 80 7.60 6.34 5.68
C MET A 80 6.36 6.73 4.89
N PRO A 81 5.17 6.20 5.26
CA PRO A 81 3.97 6.37 4.47
C PRO A 81 3.63 7.86 4.33
N LEU A 82 3.75 8.40 3.13
CA LEU A 82 3.25 9.74 2.81
C LEU A 82 1.83 9.66 2.29
N PHE A 83 0.90 10.22 3.06
CA PHE A 83 -0.49 10.46 2.65
C PHE A 83 -0.59 11.75 1.85
N MET A 84 -0.73 11.65 0.52
CA MET A 84 -1.40 12.72 -0.23
C MET A 84 -2.91 12.46 -0.16
N GLN A 85 -3.69 13.53 -0.10
CA GLN A 85 -5.15 13.47 -0.20
C GLN A 85 -5.57 14.47 -1.29
N ASN A 86 -6.79 14.31 -1.81
CA ASN A 86 -7.48 15.30 -2.65
C ASN A 86 -7.18 15.24 -4.18
N ALA A 87 -7.12 14.04 -4.77
CA ALA A 87 -6.98 13.86 -6.22
C ALA A 87 -8.15 14.47 -7.02
N GLY A 88 -9.37 14.37 -6.48
CA GLY A 88 -10.57 14.97 -7.09
C GLY A 88 -10.43 16.48 -7.29
N TYR A 89 -9.85 17.20 -6.33
CA TYR A 89 -9.57 18.63 -6.47
C TYR A 89 -8.51 18.94 -7.52
N LEU A 90 -7.47 18.12 -7.66
CA LEU A 90 -6.46 18.31 -8.71
C LEU A 90 -7.10 18.18 -10.09
N ALA A 91 -7.95 17.17 -10.26
CA ALA A 91 -8.66 16.95 -11.52
C ALA A 91 -9.71 18.04 -11.81
N SER A 92 -10.54 18.42 -10.82
CA SER A 92 -11.69 19.32 -11.04
C SER A 92 -11.38 20.81 -10.93
N GLU A 93 -10.45 21.20 -10.05
CA GLU A 93 -10.13 22.61 -9.76
C GLU A 93 -8.79 23.06 -10.33
N LYS A 94 -7.87 22.12 -10.62
CA LYS A 94 -6.56 22.42 -11.23
C LYS A 94 -6.41 21.89 -12.66
N GLY A 95 -7.34 21.07 -13.15
CA GLY A 95 -7.26 20.49 -14.49
C GLY A 95 -6.02 19.61 -14.68
N LEU A 96 -5.46 19.11 -13.56
CA LEU A 96 -4.26 18.28 -13.55
C LEU A 96 -4.63 16.86 -13.15
N GLY A 97 -4.37 15.92 -14.04
CA GLY A 97 -4.45 14.50 -13.72
C GLY A 97 -3.36 14.13 -12.71
N ILE A 98 -3.63 13.17 -11.84
CA ILE A 98 -2.64 12.74 -10.84
C ILE A 98 -1.31 12.30 -11.46
N ILE A 99 -1.38 11.60 -12.59
CA ILE A 99 -0.19 11.11 -13.30
C ILE A 99 0.70 12.28 -13.73
N GLU A 100 0.10 13.33 -14.28
CA GLU A 100 0.82 14.53 -14.70
C GLU A 100 1.38 15.28 -13.49
N ALA A 101 0.61 15.39 -12.40
CA ALA A 101 1.07 16.03 -11.18
C ALA A 101 2.30 15.31 -10.57
N VAL A 102 2.27 13.98 -10.50
CA VAL A 102 3.39 13.17 -9.99
C VAL A 102 4.60 13.24 -10.95
N SER A 103 4.37 13.09 -12.25
CA SER A 103 5.43 13.17 -13.27
C SER A 103 6.12 14.54 -13.28
N THR A 104 5.33 15.62 -13.18
CA THR A 104 5.82 16.99 -13.07
C THR A 104 6.60 17.20 -11.77
N ALA A 105 6.08 16.71 -10.63
CA ALA A 105 6.78 16.84 -9.36
C ALA A 105 8.14 16.11 -9.36
N LEU A 106 8.20 14.90 -9.94
CA LEU A 106 9.44 14.14 -10.08
C LEU A 106 10.44 14.85 -11.00
N THR A 107 9.98 15.39 -12.13
CA THR A 107 10.79 16.14 -13.09
C THR A 107 11.31 17.45 -12.49
N ASN A 108 10.45 18.20 -11.80
CA ASN A 108 10.83 19.43 -11.08
C ASN A 108 11.84 19.13 -9.97
N ALA A 109 11.66 18.01 -9.28
CA ALA A 109 12.63 17.49 -8.33
C ALA A 109 13.83 16.80 -9.00
N SER A 110 13.97 16.85 -10.32
CA SER A 110 15.10 16.31 -11.09
C SER A 110 15.39 14.82 -10.91
N TYR A 111 14.41 14.00 -10.49
CA TYR A 111 14.60 12.56 -10.29
C TYR A 111 14.84 11.82 -11.61
N ASP A 112 14.42 12.37 -12.74
CA ASP A 112 14.75 11.92 -14.10
C ASP A 112 16.25 11.99 -14.42
N LYS A 113 17.02 12.81 -13.68
CA LYS A 113 18.45 13.05 -13.90
C LYS A 113 19.34 12.47 -12.80
N LEU A 114 18.77 11.73 -11.85
CA LEU A 114 19.47 11.18 -10.68
C LEU A 114 19.48 9.65 -10.76
N PRO A 115 20.37 9.05 -11.58
CA PRO A 115 20.40 7.59 -11.79
C PRO A 115 20.70 6.80 -10.50
N GLU A 116 21.29 7.44 -9.49
CA GLU A 116 21.55 6.85 -8.18
C GLU A 116 20.32 6.79 -7.26
N LYS A 117 19.25 7.55 -7.58
CA LYS A 117 17.99 7.59 -6.84
C LYS A 117 16.89 6.91 -7.67
N GLN A 118 16.66 5.62 -7.40
CA GLN A 118 15.63 4.86 -8.10
C GLN A 118 14.22 5.39 -7.79
N VAL A 119 13.41 5.58 -8.82
CA VAL A 119 11.98 5.86 -8.66
C VAL A 119 11.20 4.60 -8.99
N LEU A 120 10.31 4.21 -8.08
CA LEU A 120 9.37 3.13 -8.27
C LEU A 120 7.96 3.72 -8.24
N ILE A 121 7.16 3.45 -9.26
CA ILE A 121 5.76 3.84 -9.31
C ILE A 121 4.93 2.59 -9.07
N GLN A 122 4.16 2.59 -7.99
CA GLN A 122 3.29 1.49 -7.63
C GLN A 122 1.83 1.85 -7.88
N SER A 123 1.04 0.93 -8.41
CA SER A 123 -0.41 1.06 -8.47
C SER A 123 -1.05 -0.33 -8.61
N ALA A 124 -2.29 -0.46 -8.14
CA ALA A 124 -3.14 -1.59 -8.50
C ALA A 124 -3.72 -1.44 -9.92
N ASP A 125 -3.72 -0.22 -10.46
CA ASP A 125 -4.29 0.12 -11.75
C ASP A 125 -3.21 0.09 -12.85
N THR A 126 -3.34 -0.82 -13.80
CA THR A 126 -2.41 -1.01 -14.92
C THR A 126 -2.47 0.12 -15.95
N ALA A 127 -3.57 0.87 -16.03
CA ALA A 127 -3.66 2.07 -16.87
C ALA A 127 -2.81 3.20 -16.28
N VAL A 128 -2.75 3.34 -14.94
CA VAL A 128 -1.80 4.24 -14.26
C VAL A 128 -0.36 3.85 -14.59
N LEU A 129 0.01 2.58 -14.43
CA LEU A 129 1.37 2.11 -14.72
C LEU A 129 1.75 2.28 -16.19
N SER A 130 0.79 2.06 -17.10
CA SER A 130 0.98 2.27 -18.53
C SER A 130 1.25 3.73 -18.88
N ALA A 131 0.66 4.69 -18.17
CA ALA A 131 0.94 6.10 -18.39
C ALA A 131 2.39 6.49 -18.07
N PHE A 132 3.03 5.80 -17.12
CA PHE A 132 4.44 5.97 -16.77
C PHE A 132 5.41 5.21 -17.69
N LYS A 133 4.95 4.46 -18.71
CA LYS A 133 5.83 3.83 -19.73
C LYS A 133 6.71 4.85 -20.45
N LYS A 134 6.23 6.09 -20.59
CA LYS A 134 6.99 7.19 -21.20
C LYS A 134 8.21 7.62 -20.37
N ASN A 135 8.20 7.31 -19.07
CA ASN A 135 9.28 7.60 -18.13
C ASN A 135 10.15 6.36 -17.93
N SER A 136 10.92 5.97 -18.95
CA SER A 136 11.68 4.70 -18.96
C SER A 136 12.72 4.54 -17.84
N GLY A 137 13.05 5.62 -17.12
CA GLY A 137 13.93 5.57 -15.94
C GLY A 137 13.22 5.11 -14.65
N TYR A 138 11.89 5.01 -14.64
CA TYR A 138 11.12 4.64 -13.45
C TYR A 138 10.70 3.17 -13.52
N LYS A 139 10.82 2.46 -12.40
CA LYS A 139 10.39 1.06 -12.30
C LYS A 139 8.89 1.01 -11.96
N ARG A 140 8.09 0.34 -12.77
CA ARG A 140 6.65 0.18 -12.53
C ARG A 140 6.40 -1.06 -11.68
N VAL A 141 5.55 -0.94 -10.67
CA VAL A 141 5.25 -1.99 -9.69
C VAL A 141 3.75 -2.21 -9.65
N LEU A 142 3.27 -3.37 -10.11
CA LEU A 142 1.87 -3.75 -9.95
C LEU A 142 1.60 -4.13 -8.50
N TYR A 143 0.60 -3.55 -7.87
CA TYR A 143 0.21 -3.90 -6.50
C TYR A 143 -1.03 -4.79 -6.51
N VAL A 144 -0.83 -6.08 -6.22
CA VAL A 144 -1.94 -7.01 -6.02
C VAL A 144 -2.30 -6.94 -4.53
N LYS A 145 -3.49 -6.45 -4.22
CA LYS A 145 -3.95 -6.29 -2.83
C LYS A 145 -4.48 -7.61 -2.26
N GLU A 146 -5.11 -8.42 -3.12
CA GLU A 146 -5.80 -9.64 -2.74
C GLU A 146 -4.86 -10.85 -2.62
N LYS A 147 -5.24 -11.81 -1.76
CA LYS A 147 -4.53 -13.09 -1.62
C LYS A 147 -4.74 -13.92 -2.89
N ILE A 148 -3.66 -14.38 -3.50
CA ILE A 148 -3.66 -15.30 -4.64
C ILE A 148 -2.88 -16.58 -4.31
N SER A 149 -3.18 -17.68 -4.98
CA SER A 149 -2.45 -18.94 -4.84
C SER A 149 -1.46 -19.23 -5.96
N ASP A 150 -1.69 -18.65 -7.14
CA ASP A 150 -1.02 -19.02 -8.39
C ASP A 150 -1.10 -17.88 -9.41
N ALA A 151 -0.15 -17.79 -10.33
CA ALA A 151 -0.08 -16.79 -11.39
C ALA A 151 0.31 -17.44 -12.74
N PRO A 152 -0.68 -17.91 -13.52
CA PRO A 152 -0.44 -18.59 -14.78
C PRO A 152 0.32 -17.72 -15.78
N LYS A 153 1.10 -18.36 -16.65
CA LYS A 153 1.93 -17.67 -17.65
C LYS A 153 1.22 -16.55 -18.44
N PRO A 154 -0.02 -16.72 -18.95
CA PRO A 154 -0.71 -15.62 -19.65
C PRO A 154 -0.90 -14.37 -18.78
N THR A 155 -1.20 -14.56 -17.49
CA THR A 155 -1.31 -13.46 -16.53
C THR A 155 0.05 -12.81 -16.30
N VAL A 156 1.11 -13.59 -16.10
CA VAL A 156 2.46 -13.05 -15.88
C VAL A 156 2.99 -12.30 -17.12
N ASP A 157 2.69 -12.78 -18.32
CA ASP A 157 3.06 -12.12 -19.58
C ASP A 157 2.35 -10.73 -19.70
N GLU A 158 1.08 -10.64 -19.29
CA GLU A 158 0.34 -9.37 -19.24
C GLU A 158 0.91 -8.42 -18.15
N ILE A 159 1.26 -8.95 -16.97
CA ILE A 159 1.95 -8.18 -15.93
C ILE A 159 3.26 -7.62 -16.47
N LYS A 160 4.05 -8.43 -17.19
CA LYS A 160 5.32 -8.01 -17.78
C LYS A 160 5.15 -6.90 -18.81
N HIS A 161 4.03 -6.87 -19.52
CA HIS A 161 3.70 -5.77 -20.42
C HIS A 161 3.45 -4.44 -19.67
N SER A 162 2.82 -4.51 -18.51
CA SER A 162 2.34 -3.35 -17.76
C SER A 162 3.30 -2.88 -16.66
N ALA A 163 4.13 -3.76 -16.11
CA ALA A 163 4.99 -3.51 -14.96
C ALA A 163 6.35 -4.25 -15.05
N ASP A 164 7.30 -3.79 -14.23
CA ASP A 164 8.64 -4.38 -14.11
C ASP A 164 8.79 -5.22 -12.83
N ALA A 165 7.86 -5.07 -11.89
CA ALA A 165 7.76 -5.82 -10.66
C ALA A 165 6.29 -5.97 -10.24
N VAL A 166 6.04 -6.93 -9.35
CA VAL A 166 4.78 -7.08 -8.62
C VAL A 166 5.03 -6.96 -7.12
N ASN A 167 4.14 -6.31 -6.39
CA ASN A 167 4.10 -6.30 -4.93
C ASN A 167 2.88 -7.12 -4.50
N LEU A 168 3.13 -8.15 -3.69
CA LEU A 168 2.15 -9.17 -3.29
C LEU A 168 1.95 -9.15 -1.77
N PRO A 169 0.76 -9.56 -1.28
CA PRO A 169 0.58 -9.76 0.13
C PRO A 169 1.34 -11.02 0.57
N ARG A 170 1.85 -11.00 1.79
CA ARG A 170 2.57 -12.13 2.45
C ARG A 170 1.95 -13.51 2.18
N SER A 171 0.64 -13.61 2.35
CA SER A 171 -0.13 -14.86 2.20
C SER A 171 -0.24 -15.39 0.77
N SER A 172 0.18 -14.61 -0.23
CA SER A 172 0.27 -15.06 -1.64
C SER A 172 1.61 -15.67 -1.99
N ILE A 173 2.60 -15.55 -1.11
CA ILE A 173 3.95 -16.09 -1.29
C ILE A 173 4.17 -17.23 -0.31
N VAL A 174 3.87 -16.99 0.97
CA VAL A 174 3.88 -18.01 2.01
C VAL A 174 2.44 -18.24 2.43
N ALA A 175 1.86 -19.36 1.99
CA ALA A 175 0.51 -19.74 2.34
C ALA A 175 0.46 -20.12 3.83
N ASP A 176 -0.58 -19.63 4.50
CA ASP A 176 -0.89 -19.95 5.87
C ASP A 176 -2.31 -20.54 6.00
N SER A 177 -2.51 -21.37 7.02
CA SER A 177 -3.82 -21.87 7.45
C SER A 177 -3.89 -21.81 8.97
N GLY A 178 -4.87 -21.08 9.51
CA GLY A 178 -4.99 -20.89 10.96
C GLY A 178 -3.71 -20.41 11.65
N PHE A 179 -2.97 -19.50 11.01
CA PHE A 179 -1.66 -18.97 11.45
C PHE A 179 -0.48 -19.95 11.39
N PHE A 180 -0.63 -21.15 10.80
CA PHE A 180 0.48 -22.05 10.50
C PHE A 180 0.92 -21.90 9.06
N VAL A 181 2.23 -21.86 8.81
CA VAL A 181 2.79 -21.88 7.46
C VAL A 181 2.55 -23.25 6.86
N SER A 182 1.75 -23.31 5.79
CA SER A 182 1.31 -24.56 5.17
C SER A 182 2.10 -24.90 3.91
N ALA A 183 2.43 -23.90 3.09
CA ALA A 183 3.20 -24.08 1.86
C ALA A 183 3.88 -22.78 1.41
N PHE A 184 4.87 -22.91 0.53
CA PHE A 184 5.27 -21.81 -0.36
C PHE A 184 4.48 -21.93 -1.67
N THR A 185 3.98 -20.82 -2.18
CA THR A 185 3.27 -20.80 -3.47
C THR A 185 4.27 -20.79 -4.64
N GLY A 186 3.80 -21.14 -5.85
CA GLY A 186 4.62 -21.08 -7.06
C GLY A 186 4.80 -19.66 -7.62
N VAL A 187 4.08 -18.67 -7.08
CA VAL A 187 3.94 -17.33 -7.65
C VAL A 187 5.29 -16.62 -7.84
N VAL A 188 6.24 -16.80 -6.92
CA VAL A 188 7.57 -16.17 -7.04
C VAL A 188 8.33 -16.72 -8.24
N ASP A 189 8.37 -18.05 -8.37
CA ASP A 189 9.06 -18.74 -9.46
C ASP A 189 8.44 -18.40 -10.83
N GLU A 190 7.10 -18.32 -10.91
CA GLU A 190 6.39 -17.95 -12.13
C GLU A 190 6.72 -16.52 -12.59
N MET A 191 6.79 -15.57 -11.67
CA MET A 191 7.17 -14.18 -11.95
C MET A 191 8.64 -14.09 -12.39
N HIS A 192 9.53 -14.78 -11.70
CA HIS A 192 10.96 -14.84 -12.02
C HIS A 192 11.22 -15.47 -13.39
N ALA A 193 10.48 -16.51 -13.76
CA ALA A 193 10.55 -17.14 -15.08
C ALA A 193 10.29 -16.14 -16.23
N SER A 194 9.57 -15.05 -15.95
CA SER A 194 9.29 -13.97 -16.91
C SER A 194 10.07 -12.68 -16.64
N ASN A 195 11.11 -12.72 -15.80
CA ASN A 195 11.91 -11.58 -15.37
C ASN A 195 11.06 -10.45 -14.76
N VAL A 196 10.01 -10.78 -14.01
CA VAL A 196 9.24 -9.83 -13.19
C VAL A 196 9.79 -9.93 -11.77
N SER A 197 10.24 -8.81 -11.18
CA SER A 197 10.69 -8.84 -9.78
C SER A 197 9.50 -8.99 -8.82
N VAL A 198 9.68 -9.70 -7.72
CA VAL A 198 8.63 -9.89 -6.70
C VAL A 198 8.97 -9.17 -5.43
N TYR A 199 8.07 -8.30 -4.99
CA TYR A 199 8.11 -7.64 -3.69
C TYR A 199 7.05 -8.22 -2.78
N VAL A 200 7.37 -8.35 -1.50
CA VAL A 200 6.41 -8.75 -0.47
C VAL A 200 6.03 -7.56 0.39
N SER A 201 4.74 -7.44 0.67
CA SER A 201 4.21 -6.44 1.59
C SER A 201 3.07 -6.98 2.47
N VAL A 202 2.78 -6.38 3.63
CA VAL A 202 3.66 -5.50 4.41
C VAL A 202 4.19 -6.31 5.59
N LEU A 203 5.52 -6.38 5.76
CA LEU A 203 6.14 -7.04 6.91
C LEU A 203 6.04 -6.17 8.16
N ARG A 204 5.71 -6.83 9.27
CA ARG A 204 5.33 -6.23 10.55
C ARG A 204 5.99 -7.01 11.68
N ASN A 205 6.47 -6.32 12.71
CA ASN A 205 7.10 -6.98 13.86
C ASN A 205 6.09 -7.45 14.91
N GLU A 206 4.86 -6.94 14.87
CA GLU A 206 3.85 -7.26 15.87
C GLU A 206 3.52 -8.75 15.82
N PHE A 207 3.61 -9.46 16.95
CA PHE A 207 3.51 -10.92 17.01
C PHE A 207 2.18 -11.48 16.44
N LEU A 208 1.07 -10.75 16.58
CA LEU A 208 -0.23 -11.14 16.01
C LEU A 208 -0.27 -11.07 14.48
N ALA A 209 0.69 -10.39 13.86
CA ALA A 209 0.79 -10.29 12.42
C ALA A 209 1.66 -11.40 11.81
N ILE A 210 2.30 -12.25 12.63
CA ILE A 210 3.32 -13.22 12.22
C ILE A 210 2.80 -14.64 12.48
N ALA A 211 2.99 -15.57 11.54
CA ALA A 211 2.62 -16.97 11.69
C ALA A 211 3.37 -17.68 12.83
N PHE A 212 2.80 -18.75 13.39
CA PHE A 212 3.36 -19.46 14.54
C PHE A 212 4.72 -20.10 14.26
N ASP A 213 4.97 -20.56 13.03
CA ASP A 213 6.22 -21.17 12.59
C ASP A 213 7.43 -20.22 12.73
N TYR A 214 7.18 -18.90 12.77
CA TYR A 214 8.23 -17.91 13.01
C TYR A 214 8.55 -17.70 14.49
N PHE A 215 7.83 -18.34 15.41
CA PHE A 215 8.01 -18.20 16.87
C PHE A 215 8.01 -16.75 17.37
N SER A 216 7.20 -15.89 16.74
CA SER A 216 7.17 -14.43 16.98
C SER A 216 8.49 -13.70 16.70
N ASP A 217 9.42 -14.32 15.96
CA ASP A 217 10.67 -13.71 15.54
C ASP A 217 10.55 -13.13 14.11
N PRO A 218 10.50 -11.79 13.96
CA PRO A 218 10.44 -11.17 12.64
C PRO A 218 11.69 -11.39 11.79
N MET A 219 12.84 -11.74 12.39
CA MET A 219 14.06 -12.07 11.64
C MET A 219 13.90 -13.39 10.88
N VAL A 220 13.19 -14.36 11.46
CA VAL A 220 12.89 -15.66 10.82
C VAL A 220 11.86 -15.46 9.69
N GLU A 221 10.86 -14.60 9.89
CA GLU A 221 9.94 -14.20 8.81
C GLU A 221 10.71 -13.56 7.65
N ILE A 222 11.60 -12.60 7.93
CA ILE A 222 12.44 -11.98 6.91
C ILE A 222 13.32 -13.04 6.19
N ALA A 223 13.96 -13.95 6.93
CA ALA A 223 14.77 -15.01 6.34
C ALA A 223 13.95 -15.92 5.41
N THR A 224 12.70 -16.18 5.77
CA THR A 224 11.78 -16.98 4.95
C THR A 224 11.50 -16.30 3.61
N TYR A 225 11.18 -15.00 3.62
CA TYR A 225 10.95 -14.27 2.38
C TYR A 225 12.22 -14.04 1.54
N VAL A 226 13.33 -13.71 2.19
CA VAL A 226 14.57 -13.29 1.50
C VAL A 226 15.42 -14.47 1.07
N ALA A 227 15.57 -15.49 1.91
CA ALA A 227 16.45 -16.63 1.66
C ALA A 227 15.69 -17.90 1.28
N GLY A 228 14.49 -18.12 1.84
CA GLY A 228 13.66 -19.27 1.53
C GLY A 228 13.02 -19.19 0.15
N VAL A 229 12.12 -18.22 -0.03
CA VAL A 229 11.37 -18.01 -1.29
C VAL A 229 12.02 -16.99 -2.24
N GLN A 230 13.06 -16.29 -1.78
CA GLN A 230 13.91 -15.41 -2.60
C GLN A 230 13.16 -14.27 -3.30
N VAL A 231 12.29 -13.55 -2.60
CA VAL A 231 11.73 -12.29 -3.12
C VAL A 231 12.85 -11.31 -3.52
N ASP A 232 12.55 -10.29 -4.34
CA ASP A 232 13.47 -9.22 -4.80
C ASP A 232 13.38 -7.92 -3.98
N GLY A 233 12.39 -7.82 -3.09
CA GLY A 233 12.12 -6.62 -2.31
C GLY A 233 11.16 -6.87 -1.16
N VAL A 234 11.36 -6.10 -0.09
CA VAL A 234 10.55 -6.20 1.12
C VAL A 234 10.02 -4.80 1.43
N VAL A 235 8.70 -4.69 1.53
CA VAL A 235 8.01 -3.50 2.05
C VAL A 235 7.67 -3.78 3.51
N THR A 236 8.24 -3.01 4.43
CA THR A 236 8.07 -3.21 5.87
C THR A 236 7.83 -1.90 6.59
N GLU A 237 7.02 -1.99 7.65
CA GLU A 237 6.82 -0.91 8.63
C GLU A 237 7.94 -0.81 9.66
N PHE A 238 8.84 -1.79 9.70
CA PHE A 238 9.93 -1.92 10.67
C PHE A 238 11.29 -1.97 9.98
N PRO A 239 11.69 -0.88 9.30
CA PRO A 239 12.94 -0.82 8.53
C PRO A 239 14.20 -1.09 9.34
N ALA A 240 14.19 -0.77 10.63
CA ALA A 240 15.32 -1.02 11.52
C ALA A 240 15.57 -2.52 11.71
N THR A 241 14.50 -3.31 11.78
CA THR A 241 14.56 -4.78 11.88
C THR A 241 15.09 -5.39 10.61
N LEU A 242 14.58 -4.99 9.45
CA LEU A 242 15.10 -5.44 8.16
C LEU A 242 16.58 -5.07 7.97
N ALA A 243 16.96 -3.84 8.33
CA ALA A 243 18.35 -3.42 8.28
C ALA A 243 19.25 -4.17 9.27
N ALA A 244 18.73 -4.61 10.42
CA ALA A 244 19.46 -5.41 11.39
C ALA A 244 19.66 -6.85 10.89
N TYR A 245 18.64 -7.46 10.27
CA TYR A 245 18.77 -8.75 9.59
C TYR A 245 19.92 -8.74 8.59
N PHE A 246 19.92 -7.81 7.62
CA PHE A 246 20.95 -7.75 6.59
C PHE A 246 22.36 -7.39 7.10
N ARG A 247 22.46 -6.72 8.25
CA ARG A 247 23.76 -6.46 8.90
C ARG A 247 24.28 -7.66 9.69
N SER A 248 23.41 -8.60 10.03
CA SER A 248 23.77 -9.78 10.80
C SER A 248 24.54 -10.77 9.93
N PRO A 249 25.71 -11.27 10.37
CA PRO A 249 26.39 -12.38 9.69
C PRO A 249 25.49 -13.63 9.56
N CYS A 250 24.56 -13.83 10.51
CA CYS A 250 23.64 -14.96 10.53
C CYS A 250 22.62 -14.94 9.38
N SER A 251 22.48 -13.82 8.66
CA SER A 251 21.63 -13.73 7.45
C SER A 251 22.30 -14.34 6.21
N ASN A 252 23.62 -14.49 6.21
CA ASN A 252 24.35 -15.10 5.11
C ASN A 252 24.44 -16.62 5.29
N LEU A 253 23.53 -17.36 4.65
CA LEU A 253 23.51 -18.82 4.72
C LEU A 253 24.80 -19.48 4.16
N ASN A 254 25.59 -18.74 3.36
CA ASN A 254 26.87 -19.22 2.83
C ASN A 254 28.06 -18.94 3.74
N ALA A 255 27.89 -18.21 4.84
CA ALA A 255 28.99 -17.79 5.72
C ALA A 255 29.59 -18.93 6.58
N LYS A 256 29.07 -20.17 6.47
CA LYS A 256 29.52 -21.34 7.24
C LYS A 256 29.64 -21.06 8.76
N LEU A 257 28.59 -20.47 9.31
CA LEU A 257 28.50 -20.14 10.74
C LEU A 257 27.95 -21.34 11.52
N SER A 258 28.23 -21.38 12.83
CA SER A 258 27.63 -22.37 13.74
C SER A 258 26.13 -22.14 13.94
N TYR A 259 25.66 -20.91 13.68
CA TYR A 259 24.26 -20.54 13.76
C TYR A 259 23.92 -19.55 12.64
N SER A 260 22.78 -19.79 11.98
CA SER A 260 22.21 -18.93 10.94
C SER A 260 20.73 -18.72 11.23
N ILE A 261 20.19 -17.59 10.77
CA ILE A 261 18.75 -17.35 10.82
C ILE A 261 18.16 -18.08 9.61
N LEU A 262 17.60 -19.26 9.86
CA LEU A 262 17.08 -20.12 8.81
C LEU A 262 15.65 -19.74 8.43
N PRO A 263 15.27 -19.89 7.15
CA PRO A 263 13.87 -19.82 6.76
C PRO A 263 13.08 -20.97 7.41
N VAL A 264 11.78 -20.76 7.63
CA VAL A 264 10.91 -21.84 8.13
C VAL A 264 10.69 -22.89 7.04
N GLU A 265 10.48 -24.12 7.45
CA GLU A 265 10.01 -25.19 6.56
C GLU A 265 8.48 -25.28 6.66
N PRO A 266 7.75 -25.11 5.54
CA PRO A 266 6.30 -25.23 5.57
C PRO A 266 5.81 -26.57 6.12
N GLY A 267 4.76 -26.52 6.92
CA GLY A 267 4.14 -27.69 7.54
C GLY A 267 4.90 -28.26 8.74
N SER A 268 6.09 -27.75 9.07
CA SER A 268 6.89 -28.26 10.19
C SER A 268 6.14 -28.18 11.52
N LEU A 269 5.55 -27.02 11.86
CA LEU A 269 4.77 -26.90 13.09
C LEU A 269 3.38 -27.53 12.94
N LEU A 270 2.76 -27.44 11.77
CA LEU A 270 1.44 -28.02 11.50
C LEU A 270 1.44 -29.55 11.70
N SER A 271 2.56 -30.22 11.38
CA SER A 271 2.72 -31.67 11.57
C SER A 271 2.70 -32.13 13.04
N LEU A 272 2.91 -31.19 13.98
CA LEU A 272 2.90 -31.45 15.42
C LEU A 272 1.53 -31.22 16.05
N VAL A 273 0.58 -30.63 15.31
CA VAL A 273 -0.76 -30.33 15.80
C VAL A 273 -1.60 -31.61 15.82
N ALA A 274 -2.29 -31.85 16.95
CA ALA A 274 -3.20 -32.99 17.05
C ALA A 274 -4.32 -32.89 15.99
N PRO A 275 -4.76 -34.01 15.37
CA PRO A 275 -5.76 -33.97 14.30
C PRO A 275 -7.03 -33.21 14.66
N GLU A 276 -7.45 -33.27 15.93
CA GLU A 276 -8.65 -32.61 16.45
C GLU A 276 -8.47 -31.09 16.67
N ALA A 277 -7.23 -30.63 16.70
CA ALA A 277 -6.85 -29.23 16.88
C ALA A 277 -6.35 -28.58 15.57
N LEU A 278 -6.36 -29.32 14.46
CA LEU A 278 -6.01 -28.76 13.15
C LEU A 278 -6.97 -27.64 12.77
N PRO A 279 -6.48 -26.57 12.12
CA PRO A 279 -7.35 -25.54 11.61
C PRO A 279 -8.34 -26.13 10.59
N PRO A 280 -9.57 -25.59 10.51
CA PRO A 280 -10.50 -25.97 9.45
C PRO A 280 -9.85 -25.79 8.08
N ALA A 281 -10.13 -26.70 7.15
CA ALA A 281 -9.68 -26.55 5.78
C ALA A 281 -10.24 -25.24 5.19
N GLU A 282 -9.34 -24.35 4.78
CA GLU A 282 -9.70 -23.09 4.13
C GLU A 282 -9.99 -23.33 2.64
N ALA A 283 -10.85 -22.49 2.07
CA ALA A 283 -11.05 -22.48 0.62
C ALA A 283 -9.72 -22.08 -0.06
N PRO A 284 -9.36 -22.70 -1.20
CA PRO A 284 -8.18 -22.30 -1.95
C PRO A 284 -8.24 -20.81 -2.31
N ALA A 285 -7.12 -20.12 -2.15
CA ALA A 285 -7.02 -18.74 -2.62
C ALA A 285 -7.16 -18.71 -4.15
N PRO A 286 -7.74 -17.64 -4.72
CA PRO A 286 -7.96 -17.52 -6.15
C PRO A 286 -6.64 -17.53 -6.94
N VAL A 287 -6.72 -18.03 -8.17
CA VAL A 287 -5.65 -17.92 -9.17
C VAL A 287 -5.74 -16.53 -9.80
N LEU A 288 -4.61 -15.83 -9.97
CA LEU A 288 -4.61 -14.50 -10.57
C LEU A 288 -4.92 -14.62 -12.08
N ALA A 289 -6.09 -14.14 -12.50
CA ALA A 289 -6.49 -14.16 -13.89
C ALA A 289 -6.08 -12.88 -14.62
N VAL A 290 -5.99 -12.96 -15.94
CA VAL A 290 -5.75 -11.78 -16.81
C VAL A 290 -6.82 -10.71 -16.63
N ALA A 291 -8.07 -11.10 -16.37
CA ALA A 291 -9.16 -10.17 -16.14
C ALA A 291 -9.01 -9.37 -14.84
N ASP A 292 -8.29 -9.91 -13.85
CA ASP A 292 -8.12 -9.27 -12.53
C ASP A 292 -7.08 -8.14 -12.56
N ILE A 293 -6.32 -8.02 -13.66
CA ILE A 293 -5.28 -7.02 -13.85
C ILE A 293 -5.60 -6.03 -14.98
N GLN A 294 -6.62 -6.29 -15.80
CA GLN A 294 -6.99 -5.41 -16.90
C GLN A 294 -7.98 -4.34 -16.44
N ASP A 295 -7.49 -3.10 -16.34
CA ASP A 295 -8.29 -1.97 -15.91
C ASP A 295 -8.94 -1.22 -17.08
N THR A 296 -10.06 -0.56 -16.77
CA THR A 296 -10.69 0.37 -17.71
C THR A 296 -9.83 1.62 -17.93
N PRO A 297 -9.96 2.30 -19.09
CA PRO A 297 -9.20 3.52 -19.36
C PRO A 297 -9.42 4.61 -18.31
N LEU A 298 -8.34 5.33 -17.99
CA LEU A 298 -8.38 6.43 -17.01
C LEU A 298 -9.42 7.50 -17.40
N PRO A 299 -10.14 8.06 -16.42
CA PRO A 299 -11.15 9.08 -16.68
C PRO A 299 -10.51 10.38 -17.22
N PRO A 300 -11.25 11.15 -18.03
CA PRO A 300 -10.77 12.42 -18.55
C PRO A 300 -10.61 13.47 -17.44
N VAL A 301 -9.61 14.34 -17.59
CA VAL A 301 -9.36 15.48 -16.70
C VAL A 301 -10.13 16.70 -17.20
N ALA A 302 -10.63 17.55 -16.30
CA ALA A 302 -11.38 18.75 -16.68
C ALA A 302 -10.49 19.75 -17.44
N ASP A 303 -10.94 20.20 -18.60
CA ASP A 303 -10.28 21.28 -19.34
C ASP A 303 -10.65 22.64 -18.71
N LEU A 304 -9.66 23.32 -18.14
CA LEU A 304 -9.84 24.61 -17.47
C LEU A 304 -9.50 25.82 -18.36
N SER A 305 -9.24 25.58 -19.65
CA SER A 305 -8.83 26.64 -20.61
C SER A 305 -9.86 27.77 -20.74
N ASP A 306 -11.14 27.53 -20.39
CA ASP A 306 -12.22 28.52 -20.50
C ASP A 306 -12.49 29.34 -19.20
N LYS A 307 -11.82 29.07 -18.08
CA LYS A 307 -12.02 29.85 -16.82
C LYS A 307 -11.21 31.15 -16.76
N ALA A 308 -10.40 31.45 -17.78
CA ALA A 308 -9.52 32.63 -17.81
C ALA A 308 -10.05 33.78 -18.69
N SER A 309 -11.36 34.01 -18.77
CA SER A 309 -11.86 35.29 -19.28
C SER A 309 -13.30 35.57 -18.86
N VAL A 310 -13.48 36.16 -17.68
CA VAL A 310 -14.61 37.09 -17.47
C VAL A 310 -14.08 38.33 -16.77
N THR A 311 -13.95 39.38 -17.56
CA THR A 311 -13.74 40.77 -17.17
C THR A 311 -14.74 41.18 -16.09
N ALA A 312 -14.27 41.85 -15.06
CA ALA A 312 -15.09 42.39 -13.99
C ALA A 312 -16.21 43.30 -14.54
N ALA A 313 -17.46 43.06 -14.11
CA ALA A 313 -18.59 43.97 -14.27
C ALA A 313 -19.33 44.14 -12.92
N PRO A 314 -19.97 45.29 -12.67
CA PRO A 314 -20.19 45.81 -11.33
C PRO A 314 -21.31 45.12 -10.56
N GLN A 315 -21.16 45.10 -9.23
CA GLN A 315 -22.14 44.60 -8.28
C GLN A 315 -23.47 45.36 -8.40
N THR A 316 -24.55 44.65 -8.71
CA THR A 316 -25.92 45.07 -8.42
C THR A 316 -26.56 44.06 -7.46
N SER A 317 -27.17 44.59 -6.41
CA SER A 317 -27.83 43.84 -5.33
C SER A 317 -29.06 43.08 -5.84
N PRO A 318 -29.34 41.86 -5.31
CA PRO A 318 -30.53 41.12 -5.70
C PRO A 318 -31.79 41.66 -5.00
N PRO A 319 -32.98 41.59 -5.65
CA PRO A 319 -34.23 42.04 -5.07
C PRO A 319 -34.78 41.02 -4.07
N ARG A 320 -35.53 41.56 -3.11
CA ARG A 320 -36.23 40.88 -2.01
C ARG A 320 -37.33 39.96 -2.57
N SER A 321 -37.26 38.66 -2.26
CA SER A 321 -38.34 37.70 -2.54
C SER A 321 -38.88 37.14 -1.22
N GLY A 322 -40.21 37.24 -1.04
CA GLY A 322 -40.92 36.83 0.16
C GLY A 322 -41.35 35.36 0.10
N GLN A 323 -41.06 34.62 1.17
CA GLN A 323 -41.73 33.37 1.53
C GLN A 323 -42.02 33.39 3.05
N PRO A 324 -43.17 32.86 3.50
CA PRO A 324 -43.55 32.88 4.91
C PRO A 324 -42.75 31.82 5.70
N ALA A 325 -42.37 32.17 6.92
CA ALA A 325 -41.67 31.28 7.85
C ALA A 325 -42.61 30.16 8.34
N ILE A 326 -42.23 28.90 8.10
CA ILE A 326 -42.87 27.74 8.72
C ILE A 326 -42.22 27.53 10.09
N ALA A 327 -42.97 27.76 11.17
CA ALA A 327 -42.58 27.43 12.53
C ALA A 327 -42.71 25.92 12.75
N VAL A 328 -41.58 25.23 12.93
CA VAL A 328 -41.56 23.79 13.23
C VAL A 328 -41.78 23.58 14.73
N ASN A 329 -42.89 22.93 15.06
CA ASN A 329 -43.31 22.58 16.42
C ASN A 329 -42.51 21.37 16.93
N THR A 330 -41.63 21.57 17.91
CA THR A 330 -40.69 20.58 18.46
C THR A 330 -41.34 19.50 19.33
N ALA A 331 -42.65 19.52 19.53
CA ALA A 331 -43.35 18.57 20.40
C ALA A 331 -43.57 17.17 19.77
N LEU A 332 -43.55 17.05 18.43
CA LEU A 332 -43.89 15.78 17.76
C LEU A 332 -42.71 14.78 17.70
N SER A 333 -41.46 15.27 17.77
CA SER A 333 -40.26 14.44 17.66
C SER A 333 -39.96 13.61 18.92
N LEU A 334 -40.48 14.01 20.08
CA LEU A 334 -40.26 13.31 21.35
C LEU A 334 -41.14 12.05 21.51
N LEU A 335 -42.28 11.98 20.82
CA LEU A 335 -43.18 10.82 20.87
C LEU A 335 -42.64 9.63 20.06
N ILE A 336 -41.86 9.87 19.01
CA ILE A 336 -41.28 8.80 18.17
C ILE A 336 -40.14 8.09 18.91
N VAL A 337 -39.34 8.82 19.70
CA VAL A 337 -38.21 8.24 20.45
C VAL A 337 -38.70 7.34 21.59
N MET A 338 -39.80 7.69 22.26
CA MET A 338 -40.33 6.89 23.39
C MET A 338 -40.98 5.57 22.94
N LEU A 339 -41.54 5.50 21.73
CA LEU A 339 -42.14 4.26 21.19
C LEU A 339 -41.08 3.22 20.78
N SER A 340 -39.90 3.67 20.34
CA SER A 340 -38.78 2.77 19.99
C SER A 340 -38.11 2.11 21.21
N PHE A 341 -38.18 2.71 22.40
CA PHE A 341 -37.61 2.10 23.62
C PHE A 341 -38.49 1.00 24.22
N VAL A 342 -39.80 0.97 23.91
CA VAL A 342 -40.71 -0.07 24.40
C VAL A 342 -40.57 -1.37 23.59
N GLN A 343 -40.15 -1.30 22.32
CA GLN A 343 -39.97 -2.50 21.48
C GLN A 343 -38.63 -3.23 21.66
N LEU A 344 -37.63 -2.62 22.29
CA LEU A 344 -36.35 -3.29 22.60
C LEU A 344 -36.30 -4.01 23.96
N SER A 345 -37.38 -3.95 24.75
CA SER A 345 -37.45 -4.67 26.04
C SER A 345 -38.06 -6.08 25.93
N PHE A 346 -38.41 -6.52 24.72
CA PHE A 346 -38.89 -7.87 24.45
C PHE A 346 -38.17 -8.43 23.21
N HIS A 347 -36.91 -8.85 23.36
CA HIS A 347 -36.29 -10.01 22.70
C HIS A 347 -35.00 -10.37 23.43
#